data_AF-A0A3B8RRR5-F1
#
_entry.id   AF-A0A3B8RRR5-F1
#
_cell.length_a   1.000
_cell.length_b   1.000
_cell.length_c   1.000
_cell.angle_alpha   90.00
_cell.angle_beta   90.00
_cell.angle_gamma   90.00
#
_symmetry.space_group_name_H-M   'P 1'
#
loop_
_entity.id
_entity.type
_entity.pdbx_description
1 polymer ?
#
loop_
_entity_poly.entity_id
_entity_poly.type
_entity_poly.pdbx_seq_one_letter_code
_entity_poly.pdbx_strand_id
1 'polypeptide(L)' 'MIKKYFQLDELETTVKQEVIAGFTTFMTMAYIIIVNPKILEAAGIPFGPSMVATILSAFFGTLAMGVYAKRPFA' A
#
# COMPACT_ATOMS: atom_id res chain seq x y z
N MET A 1 21.99 -7.84 2.14
CA MET A 1 20.81 -8.73 1.94
C MET A 1 19.68 -8.04 1.20
N ILE A 2 19.14 -6.90 1.67
CA ILE A 2 18.01 -6.19 1.01
C ILE A 2 18.32 -5.79 -0.45
N LYS A 3 19.48 -5.18 -0.71
CA LYS A 3 19.91 -4.81 -2.08
C LYS A 3 19.94 -5.99 -3.06
N LYS A 4 20.41 -7.15 -2.60
CA LYS A 4 20.52 -8.38 -3.41
C LYS A 4 19.17 -9.09 -3.57
N TYR A 5 18.28 -8.98 -2.59
CA TYR A 5 16.94 -9.58 -2.64
C TYR A 5 15.99 -8.83 -3.58
N PHE A 6 16.09 -7.50 -3.62
CA PHE A 6 15.32 -6.62 -4.51
C PHE A 6 16.08 -6.21 -5.77
N GLN A 7 17.30 -6.72 -5.98
CA GLN A 7 18.13 -6.42 -7.17
C GLN A 7 18.29 -4.91 -7.43
N LEU A 8 18.40 -4.10 -6.37
CA LEU A 8 18.41 -2.64 -6.47
C LEU A 8 19.57 -2.11 -7.33
N ASP A 9 20.72 -2.80 -7.30
CA ASP A 9 21.88 -2.44 -8.12
C ASP A 9 21.69 -2.80 -9.61
N GLU A 10 20.89 -3.83 -9.95
CA GLU A 10 20.54 -4.17 -11.36
C GLU A 10 19.44 -3.26 -11.90
N LEU A 11 18.58 -2.74 -11.03
CA LEU A 11 17.52 -1.78 -11.35
C LEU A 11 18.02 -0.32 -11.31
N GLU A 12 19.30 -0.09 -10.98
CA GLU A 12 19.92 1.24 -10.84
C GLU A 12 19.18 2.16 -9.84
N THR A 13 18.57 1.58 -8.80
CA THR A 13 17.78 2.32 -7.78
C THR A 13 18.44 2.26 -6.41
N THR A 14 18.09 3.23 -5.55
CA THR A 14 18.53 3.26 -4.15
C THR A 14 17.35 3.04 -3.21
N VAL A 15 17.62 2.48 -2.02
CA VAL A 15 16.61 2.28 -0.97
C VAL A 15 15.85 3.59 -0.67
N LYS A 16 16.54 4.73 -0.69
CA LYS A 16 15.91 6.05 -0.50
C LYS A 16 14.89 6.36 -1.60
N GLN A 17 15.23 6.07 -2.85
CA GLN A 17 14.35 6.30 -4.00
C GLN A 17 13.13 5.38 -3.96
N GLU A 18 13.31 4.10 -3.63
CA GLU A 18 12.19 3.16 -3.46
C GLU A 18 11.22 3.58 -2.35
N VAL A 19 11.75 4.05 -1.21
CA VAL A 19 10.90 4.52 -0.10
C VAL A 19 10.09 5.75 -0.50
N ILE A 20 10.70 6.71 -1.20
CA ILE A 20 10.01 7.91 -1.68
C ILE A 20 8.99 7.56 -2.77
N ALA A 21 9.34 6.68 -3.70
CA ALA A 21 8.44 6.20 -4.75
C ALA A 21 7.23 5.47 -4.15
N GLY A 22 7.45 4.52 -3.23
CA GLY A 22 6.39 3.81 -2.54
C GLY A 22 5.50 4.74 -1.70
N PHE A 23 6.07 5.73 -1.02
CA PHE A 23 5.30 6.75 -0.31
C PHE A 23 4.46 7.61 -1.26
N THR A 24 5.01 7.98 -2.41
CA THR A 24 4.30 8.78 -3.42
C THR A 24 3.11 8.00 -3.99
N THR A 25 3.32 6.72 -4.34
CA THR A 25 2.25 5.82 -4.80
C THR A 25 1.18 5.61 -3.73
N PHE A 26 1.59 5.43 -2.48
CA PHE A 26 0.65 5.32 -1.35
C PHE A 26 -0.21 6.58 -1.24
N MET A 27 0.39 7.77 -1.33
CA MET A 27 -0.35 9.03 -1.30
C MET A 27 -1.35 9.15 -2.46
N THR A 28 -0.97 8.72 -3.67
CA THR A 28 -1.89 8.73 -4.84
C THR A 28 -3.14 7.90 -4.59
N MET A 29 -3.01 6.79 -3.87
CA MET A 29 -4.13 5.92 -3.55
C MET A 29 -4.79 6.23 -2.20
N ALA A 30 -4.20 7.06 -1.33
CA ALA A 30 -4.71 7.30 0.02
C ALA A 30 -6.18 7.75 0.08
N TYR A 31 -6.76 8.21 -1.04
CA TYR A 31 -8.20 8.49 -1.16
C TYR A 31 -9.10 7.28 -0.81
N ILE A 32 -8.68 6.03 -1.04
CA ILE A 32 -9.47 4.83 -0.66
C ILE A 32 -9.71 4.74 0.85
N ILE A 33 -8.86 5.35 1.68
CA ILE A 33 -9.03 5.39 3.15
C ILE A 33 -10.31 6.15 3.54
N ILE A 34 -10.75 7.11 2.72
CA ILE A 34 -11.96 7.90 2.97
C ILE A 34 -13.12 7.42 2.09
N VAL A 35 -12.84 7.08 0.84
CA VAL A 35 -13.89 6.72 -0.13
C VAL A 35 -14.53 5.38 0.20
N ASN A 36 -13.77 4.34 0.55
CA ASN A 36 -14.35 3.04 0.88
C ASN A 36 -15.26 3.13 2.12
N PRO A 37 -14.83 3.71 3.26
CA PRO A 37 -15.70 3.83 4.41
C PRO A 37 -16.96 4.65 4.15
N LYS A 38 -16.90 5.70 3.30
CA LYS A 38 -18.11 6.45 2.89
C LYS A 38 -19.09 5.60 2.08
N ILE A 39 -18.59 4.72 1.20
CA ILE A 39 -19.44 3.80 0.44
C ILE A 39 -20.08 2.78 1.38
N LEU A 40 -19.31 2.23 2.32
CA LEU A 40 -19.82 1.28 3.31
C LEU A 40 -20.78 1.94 4.33
N GLU A 41 -20.55 3.21 4.67
CA GLU A 41 -21.46 4.02 5.49
C GLU A 41 -22.80 4.24 4.79
N ALA A 42 -22.79 4.51 3.48
CA ALA A 42 -24.01 4.56 2.68
C ALA A 42 -24.77 3.21 2.63
N ALA A 43 -24.07 2.09 2.84
CA ALA A 43 -24.65 0.75 2.96
C ALA A 43 -25.07 0.38 4.40
N GLY A 44 -24.90 1.27 5.37
CA GLY A 44 -25.29 1.07 6.78
C GLY A 44 -24.20 0.53 7.70
N ILE A 45 -22.94 0.45 7.26
CA ILE A 45 -21.82 0.02 8.11
C ILE A 45 -21.16 1.24 8.78
N PRO A 46 -20.87 1.19 10.11
CA PRO A 46 -20.23 2.32 10.79
C PRO A 46 -18.89 2.73 10.16
N PHE A 47 -18.70 4.04 9.97
CA PHE A 47 -17.52 4.61 9.28
C PHE A 47 -16.19 4.21 9.93
N GLY A 48 -16.09 4.32 11.27
CA GLY A 48 -14.85 4.04 12.01
C GLY A 48 -14.31 2.60 11.81
N PRO A 49 -15.10 1.56 12.14
CA PRO A 49 -14.72 0.17 11.89
C PRO A 49 -14.37 -0.13 10.43
N SER A 50 -15.13 0.43 9.47
CA SER A 50 -14.90 0.25 8.03
C SER A 50 -13.57 0.83 7.57
N MET A 51 -13.21 1.99 8.11
CA MET A 51 -11.91 2.64 7.87
C MET A 51 -10.77 1.77 8.38
N VAL A 52 -10.85 1.31 9.63
CA VAL A 52 -9.81 0.45 10.23
C VAL A 52 -9.64 -0.85 9.44
N ALA A 53 -10.75 -1.50 9.07
CA ALA A 53 -10.71 -2.72 8.25
C ALA A 53 -10.07 -2.48 6.88
N THR A 54 -10.37 -1.36 6.23
CA THR A 54 -9.80 -1.00 4.92
C THR A 54 -8.30 -0.75 5.03
N ILE A 55 -7.86 0.03 6.04
CA ILE A 55 -6.44 0.32 6.26
C ILE A 55 -5.66 -0.95 6.54
N LEU A 56 -6.16 -1.82 7.44
CA LEU A 56 -5.48 -3.07 7.76
C LEU A 56 -5.41 -3.99 6.55
N SER A 57 -6.51 -4.16 5.81
CA SER A 57 -6.54 -5.02 4.61
C SER A 57 -5.59 -4.50 3.53
N ALA A 58 -5.57 -3.19 3.29
CA ALA A 58 -4.63 -2.57 2.37
C ALA A 58 -3.19 -2.76 2.85
N PHE A 59 -2.89 -2.50 4.12
CA PHE A 59 -1.54 -2.65 4.67
C PHE A 59 -1.02 -4.08 4.52
N PHE A 60 -1.79 -5.09 4.95
CA PHE A 60 -1.39 -6.49 4.83
C PHE A 60 -1.33 -6.95 3.37
N GLY A 61 -2.27 -6.52 2.52
CA GLY A 61 -2.26 -6.84 1.09
C GLY A 61 -1.04 -6.26 0.37
N THR A 62 -0.71 -4.98 0.62
CA THR A 62 0.45 -4.31 0.03
C THR A 62 1.76 -4.91 0.54
N LEU A 63 1.83 -5.26 1.83
CA LEU A 63 3.00 -5.92 2.43
C LEU A 63 3.23 -7.32 1.82
N ALA A 64 2.15 -8.11 1.67
CA ALA A 64 2.22 -9.42 1.05
C ALA A 64 2.65 -9.32 -0.43
N MET A 65 2.08 -8.38 -1.19
CA MET A 65 2.47 -8.16 -2.60
C MET A 65 3.92 -7.68 -2.74
N GLY A 66 4.37 -6.78 -1.86
CA GLY A 66 5.73 -6.25 -1.88
C GLY A 66 6.80 -7.28 -1.50
N VAL A 67 6.54 -8.13 -0.50
CA VAL A 67 7.53 -9.09 0.02
C VAL A 67 7.48 -10.43 -0.72
N TYR A 68 6.28 -10.92 -1.04
CA TYR A 68 6.07 -12.24 -1.62
C TYR A 68 5.94 -12.20 -3.15
N ALA A 69 5.12 -11.31 -3.68
CA ALA A 69 4.88 -11.25 -5.13
C ALA A 69 5.95 -10.44 -5.89
N LYS A 70 6.72 -9.57 -5.22
CA LYS A 70 7.71 -8.65 -5.82
C LYS A 70 7.15 -7.89 -7.04
N ARG A 71 5.85 -7.59 -7.02
CA ARG A 71 5.20 -6.81 -8.07
C ARG A 71 4.56 -5.59 -7.42
N PRO A 72 4.92 -4.37 -7.86
CA PRO A 72 4.28 -3.16 -7.37
C PRO A 72 2.92 -3.03 -8.05
N PHE A 73 1.98 -3.88 -7.64
CA PHE A 73 0.57 -3.59 -7.82
C PHE A 73 0.13 -2.89 -6.55
N ALA A 74 0.08 -1.57 -6.65
CA ALA A 74 -0.61 -0.71 -5.72
C ALA A 74 -1.99 -0.45 -6.33
#